data_AF-A0A2J0LU23-F1
#
_entry.id   AF-A0A2J0LU23-F1
#
_cell.length_a   1.000
_cell.length_b   1.000
_cell.length_c   1.000
_cell.angle_alpha   90.00
_cell.angle_beta   90.00
_cell.angle_gamma   90.00
#
_symmetry.space_group_name_H-M   'P 1'
#
loop_
_entity.id
_entity.type
_entity.pdbx_description
1 polymer ?
#
loop_
_entity_poly.entity_id
_entity_poly.type
_entity_poly.pdbx_seq_one_letter_code
_entity_poly.pdbx_strand_id
1 'polypeptide(L)'
;ITLLVSRVLRDGTVGQKKRMREILSLGENLREDDIREFRTIIHESGAFVSTKELADRYIEEGKQSLVKMQGRIDTRTYNFLLSVADYMTHREY
;
A
#
# COMPACT_ATOMS: atom_id res chain seq x y z
N ILE A 1 2.98 -4.88 11.91
CA ILE A 1 1.72 -5.02 11.13
C ILE A 1 1.89 -4.24 9.83
N THR A 2 1.60 -4.86 8.68
CA THR A 2 1.73 -4.21 7.37
C THR A 2 0.47 -3.42 7.00
N LEU A 3 0.58 -2.51 6.02
CA LEU A 3 -0.56 -1.70 5.56
C LEU A 3 -1.72 -2.58 5.06
N LEU A 4 -1.42 -3.64 4.30
CA LEU A 4 -2.41 -4.60 3.82
C LEU A 4 -3.19 -5.25 4.97
N VAL A 5 -2.50 -5.73 6.00
CA VAL A 5 -3.14 -6.33 7.18
C VAL A 5 -3.99 -5.30 7.92
N SER A 6 -3.48 -4.07 8.09
CA SER A 6 -4.23 -2.97 8.71
C SER A 6 -5.54 -2.69 7.96
N ARG A 7 -5.50 -2.68 6.61
CA ARG A 7 -6.68 -2.52 5.76
C ARG A 7 -7.69 -3.64 5.96
N VAL A 8 -7.27 -4.92 5.96
CA VAL A 8 -8.17 -6.05 6.24
C VAL A 8 -8.81 -5.92 7.63
N LEU A 9 -8.01 -5.58 8.64
CA LEU A 9 -8.48 -5.47 10.02
C LEU A 9 -9.46 -4.31 10.24
N ARG A 10 -9.47 -3.32 9.35
CA ARG A 10 -10.40 -2.19 9.38
C ARG A 10 -11.65 -2.45 8.53
N ASP A 11 -11.45 -2.83 7.27
CA ASP A 11 -12.50 -2.80 6.25
C ASP A 11 -13.09 -4.20 5.94
N GLY A 12 -12.39 -5.28 6.32
CA GLY A 12 -12.85 -6.65 6.07
C GLY A 12 -14.07 -7.07 6.88
N THR A 13 -14.69 -8.18 6.51
CA THR A 13 -15.80 -8.79 7.26
C THR A 13 -15.33 -9.30 8.63
N VAL A 14 -16.27 -9.55 9.54
CA VAL A 14 -15.95 -10.14 10.87
C VAL A 14 -15.18 -11.46 10.72
N GLY A 15 -15.58 -12.30 9.75
CA GLY A 15 -14.91 -13.56 9.44
C GLY A 15 -13.47 -13.36 8.94
N GLN A 16 -13.28 -12.47 7.95
CA GLN A 16 -11.95 -12.14 7.43
C GLN A 16 -11.04 -11.57 8.51
N LYS A 17 -11.55 -10.67 9.35
CA LYS A 17 -10.81 -10.07 10.48
C LYS A 17 -10.38 -11.14 11.49
N LYS A 18 -11.29 -12.05 11.84
CA LYS A 18 -11.00 -13.15 12.76
C LYS A 18 -9.92 -14.06 12.17
N ARG A 19 -10.13 -14.54 10.93
CA ARG A 19 -9.21 -15.47 10.28
C ARG A 19 -7.82 -14.87 10.05
N MET A 20 -7.75 -13.59 9.67
CA MET A 20 -6.49 -12.86 9.55
C MET A 20 -5.70 -12.86 10.86
N ARG A 21 -6.35 -12.63 12.01
CA ARG A 21 -5.67 -12.68 13.32
C ARG A 21 -5.20 -14.08 13.67
N GLU A 22 -6.00 -15.10 13.37
CA GLU A 22 -5.62 -16.50 13.58
C GLU A 22 -4.36 -16.84 12.78
N ILE A 23 -4.33 -16.56 11.47
CA ILE A 23 -3.17 -16.81 10.61
C ILE A 23 -1.93 -16.09 11.14
N LEU A 24 -2.05 -14.82 11.52
CA LEU A 24 -0.93 -14.03 12.07
C LEU A 24 -0.41 -14.55 13.41
N SER A 25 -1.21 -15.31 14.15
CA SER A 25 -0.82 -15.92 15.43
C SER A 25 -0.10 -17.26 15.28
N LEU A 26 -0.09 -17.87 14.09
CA LEU A 26 0.52 -19.19 13.88
C LEU A 26 2.04 -19.20 13.99
N GLY A 27 2.70 -18.05 13.73
CA GLY A 27 4.15 -17.91 13.84
C GLY A 27 4.90 -18.95 13.00
N GLU A 28 5.72 -19.77 13.64
CA GLU A 28 6.48 -20.85 12.99
C GLU A 28 5.61 -22.02 12.51
N ASN A 29 4.36 -22.12 12.96
CA ASN A 29 3.42 -23.18 12.55
C ASN A 29 2.68 -22.86 11.23
N LEU A 30 3.05 -21.76 10.56
CA LEU A 30 2.42 -21.31 9.33
C LEU A 30 2.64 -22.34 8.21
N ARG A 31 1.56 -22.73 7.54
CA ARG A 31 1.61 -23.66 6.40
C ARG A 31 1.37 -22.93 5.09
N GLU A 32 1.72 -23.58 3.99
CA GLU A 32 1.45 -23.07 2.64
C GLU A 32 -0.04 -22.76 2.41
N ASP A 33 -0.93 -23.56 3.00
CA ASP A 33 -2.37 -23.36 2.91
C ASP A 33 -2.81 -22.07 3.61
N ASP A 34 -2.22 -21.75 4.76
CA ASP A 34 -2.47 -20.51 5.49
C ASP A 34 -1.95 -19.29 4.69
N ILE A 35 -0.82 -19.44 3.98
CA ILE A 35 -0.28 -18.39 3.10
C ILE A 35 -1.23 -18.14 1.91
N ARG A 36 -1.78 -19.20 1.30
CA ARG A 36 -2.75 -19.06 0.20
C ARG A 36 -4.04 -18.42 0.68
N GLU A 37 -4.54 -18.83 1.85
CA GLU A 37 -5.72 -18.23 2.45
C GLU A 37 -5.50 -16.76 2.81
N PHE A 38 -4.34 -16.42 3.39
CA PHE A 38 -3.95 -15.03 3.65
C PHE A 38 -4.04 -14.18 2.38
N ARG A 39 -3.42 -14.62 1.28
CA ARG A 39 -3.47 -13.90 -0.01
C ARG A 39 -4.89 -13.72 -0.52
N THR A 40 -5.72 -14.75 -0.37
CA THR A 40 -7.13 -14.71 -0.76
C THR A 40 -7.88 -13.64 0.04
N ILE A 41 -7.72 -13.63 1.37
CA ILE A 41 -8.33 -12.62 2.24
C ILE A 41 -7.87 -11.20 1.87
N ILE A 42 -6.59 -11.00 1.57
CA ILE A 42 -6.05 -9.69 1.13
C ILE A 42 -6.76 -9.20 -0.15
N HIS A 43 -7.01 -10.09 -1.11
CA HIS A 43 -7.70 -9.74 -2.35
C HIS A 43 -9.19 -9.49 -2.14
N GLU A 44 -9.90 -10.43 -1.51
CA GLU A 44 -11.36 -10.37 -1.34
C GLU A 44 -11.83 -9.25 -0.41
N SER A 45 -11.00 -8.84 0.54
CA SER A 45 -11.29 -7.69 1.42
C SER A 45 -11.13 -6.33 0.72
N GLY A 46 -10.60 -6.30 -0.50
CA GLY A 46 -10.26 -5.05 -1.19
C GLY A 46 -9.04 -4.32 -0.61
N ALA A 47 -8.33 -4.93 0.36
CA ALA A 47 -7.14 -4.33 0.97
C ALA A 47 -6.03 -4.06 -0.04
N PHE A 48 -5.86 -4.96 -1.02
CA PHE A 48 -4.90 -4.77 -2.10
C PHE A 48 -5.21 -3.53 -2.95
N VAL A 49 -6.43 -3.46 -3.51
CA VAL A 49 -6.88 -2.36 -4.38
C VAL A 49 -6.80 -1.03 -3.64
N SER A 50 -7.37 -0.96 -2.42
CA SER A 50 -7.37 0.28 -1.64
C SER A 50 -5.98 0.76 -1.19
N THR A 51 -5.01 -0.16 -1.08
CA THR A 51 -3.61 0.20 -0.79
C THR A 51 -2.92 0.77 -2.03
N LYS A 52 -3.20 0.20 -3.21
CA LYS A 52 -2.71 0.73 -4.48
C LYS A 52 -3.26 2.13 -4.75
N GLU A 53 -4.56 2.30 -4.63
CA GLU A 53 -5.22 3.62 -4.78
C GLU A 53 -4.69 4.66 -3.79
N LEU A 54 -4.35 4.25 -2.57
CA LEU A 54 -3.74 5.15 -1.59
C LEU A 54 -2.34 5.58 -2.03
N ALA A 55 -1.53 4.66 -2.56
CA ALA A 55 -0.20 4.97 -3.07
C ALA A 55 -0.29 5.95 -4.25
N ASP A 56 -1.17 5.68 -5.22
CA ASP A 56 -1.39 6.55 -6.38
C ASP A 56 -1.80 7.96 -5.94
N ARG A 57 -2.70 8.06 -4.96
CA ARG A 57 -3.13 9.34 -4.39
C ARG A 57 -1.99 10.11 -3.72
N TYR A 58 -1.18 9.46 -2.89
CA TYR A 58 -0.06 10.13 -2.23
C TYR A 58 1.03 10.59 -3.20
N ILE A 59 1.26 9.83 -4.27
CA ILE A 59 2.17 10.24 -5.33
C ILE A 59 1.65 11.50 -6.02
N GLU A 60 0.35 11.53 -6.36
CA GLU A 60 -0.27 12.68 -6.99
C GLU A 60 -0.29 13.92 -6.09
N GLU A 61 -0.66 13.76 -4.81
CA GLU A 61 -0.58 14.83 -3.81
C GLU A 61 0.86 15.37 -3.65
N GLY A 62 1.85 14.48 -3.72
CA GLY A 62 3.27 14.82 -3.73
C GLY A 62 3.66 15.66 -4.95
N LYS A 63 3.24 15.26 -6.15
CA LYS A 63 3.48 16.02 -7.39
C LYS A 63 2.83 17.41 -7.33
N GLN A 64 1.59 17.50 -6.89
CA GLN A 64 0.89 18.78 -6.73
C GLN A 64 1.58 19.69 -5.71
N SER A 65 2.12 19.11 -4.64
CA SER A 65 2.90 19.85 -3.64
C SER A 65 4.22 20.37 -4.22
N LEU A 66 4.91 19.57 -5.04
CA LEU A 66 6.12 20.00 -5.76
C LEU A 66 5.84 21.15 -6.71
N VAL A 67 4.72 21.13 -7.46
CA VAL A 67 4.31 22.23 -8.35
C VAL A 67 4.21 23.55 -7.57
N LYS A 68 3.66 23.54 -6.36
CA LYS A 68 3.57 24.74 -5.49
C LYS A 68 4.93 25.25 -5.00
N MET A 69 5.98 24.43 -5.11
CA MET A 69 7.36 24.78 -4.77
C MET A 69 8.18 25.22 -5.99
N GLN A 70 7.62 25.17 -7.19
CA GLN A 70 8.31 25.58 -8.40
C GLN A 70 8.76 27.06 -8.29
N GLY A 71 10.04 27.32 -8.56
CA GLY A 71 10.66 28.63 -8.38
C GLY A 71 11.00 29.02 -6.94
N ARG A 72 10.62 28.21 -5.95
CA ARG A 72 11.00 28.38 -4.52
C ARG A 72 12.15 27.49 -4.09
N ILE A 73 12.48 26.49 -4.90
CA ILE A 73 13.63 25.60 -4.76
C ILE A 73 14.48 25.65 -6.03
N ASP A 74 15.73 25.21 -5.93
CA ASP A 74 16.59 25.15 -7.11
C ASP A 74 16.06 24.15 -8.15
N THR A 75 16.28 24.47 -9.42
CA THR A 75 15.76 23.71 -10.56
C THR A 75 16.21 22.25 -10.55
N ARG A 76 17.43 21.97 -10.08
CA ARG A 76 17.97 20.61 -10.04
C ARG A 76 17.23 19.77 -9.01
N THR A 77 17.00 20.31 -7.81
CA THR A 77 16.22 19.64 -6.77
C THR A 77 14.78 19.42 -7.20
N TYR A 78 14.15 20.42 -7.82
CA TYR A 78 12.79 20.26 -8.37
C TYR A 78 12.72 19.11 -9.37
N ASN A 79 13.60 19.10 -10.37
CA ASN A 79 13.61 18.06 -11.41
C ASN A 79 13.90 16.67 -10.84
N PHE A 80 14.82 16.59 -9.86
CA PHE A 80 15.12 15.34 -9.17
C PHE A 80 13.90 14.78 -8.45
N LEU A 81 13.22 15.58 -7.63
CA LEU A 81 12.05 15.15 -6.87
C LEU A 81 10.88 14.77 -7.78
N LEU A 82 10.67 15.51 -8.87
CA LEU A 82 9.66 15.18 -9.87
C LEU A 82 9.97 13.82 -10.53
N SER A 83 11.23 13.59 -10.91
CA SER A 83 11.67 12.33 -11.51
C SER A 83 11.47 11.13 -10.57
N VAL A 84 11.69 11.31 -9.26
CA VAL A 84 11.41 10.28 -8.24
C VAL A 84 9.90 9.98 -8.18
N ALA A 85 9.05 11.01 -8.15
CA ALA A 85 7.61 10.82 -8.12
C ALA A 85 7.08 10.13 -9.39
N ASP A 86 7.62 10.48 -10.56
CA ASP A 86 7.28 9.83 -11.83
C ASP A 86 7.74 8.38 -11.86
N TYR A 87 8.94 8.08 -11.38
CA TYR A 87 9.39 6.69 -11.23
C TYR A 87 8.47 5.89 -10.32
N MET A 88 8.06 6.46 -9.17
CA MET A 88 7.13 5.78 -8.26
C MET A 88 5.74 5.53 -8.87
N THR A 89 5.30 6.38 -9.80
CA THR A 89 4.00 6.22 -10.50
C THR A 89 4.03 5.03 -11.47
N HIS A 90 5.12 4.87 -12.21
CA HIS A 90 5.23 3.89 -13.30
C HIS A 90 5.92 2.59 -12.89
N ARG A 91 6.29 2.45 -11.62
CA ARG A 91 6.95 1.24 -11.15
C ARG A 91 5.99 0.06 -11.26
N GLU A 92 6.22 -0.79 -12.24
CA GLU A 92 5.52 -2.07 -12.35
C GLU A 92 5.87 -2.95 -11.13
N TYR A 93 4.85 -3.64 -10.60
CA TYR A 93 4.93 -4.60 -9.50
C TYR A 93 4.80 -6.02 -10.03
#